data_AF-A0A1T4ZXS5-F1
#
_entry.id   AF-A0A1T4ZXS5-F1
#
_cell.length_a   1.000
_cell.length_b   1.000
_cell.length_c   1.000
_cell.angle_alpha   90.00
_cell.angle_beta   90.00
_cell.angle_gamma   90.00
#
_symmetry.space_group_name_H-M   'P 1'
#
loop_
_entity.id
_entity.type
_entity.pdbx_description
1 polymer ?
#
loop_
_entity_poly.entity_id
_entity_poly.type
_entity_poly.pdbx_seq_one_letter_code
_entity_poly.pdbx_strand_id
1 'polypeptide(L)' 'MTYKVRGPDPDGDYFIVEVIDGEERFLDEAFSSEEDALAAIERMDVA' A
#
# COMPACT_ATOMS: atom_id res chain seq x y z
N MET A 1 2.52 1.00 13.72
CA MET A 1 2.72 0.57 12.32
C MET A 1 1.46 0.96 11.57
N THR A 2 1.58 1.71 10.48
CA THR A 2 0.44 2.19 9.68
C THR A 2 0.73 1.94 8.22
N TYR A 3 -0.27 1.48 7.46
CA TYR A 3 -0.14 1.32 6.02
C TYR A 3 -0.83 2.49 5.30
N LYS A 4 -0.28 2.88 4.14
CA LYS A 4 -0.82 3.91 3.25
C LYS A 4 -0.76 3.42 1.82
N VAL A 5 -1.69 3.86 0.99
CA VAL A 5 -1.63 3.65 -0.46
C VAL A 5 -0.95 4.86 -1.11
N ARG A 6 -0.04 4.59 -2.05
CA ARG A 6 0.65 5.57 -2.89
C ARG A 6 0.37 5.24 -4.35
N GLY A 7 0.09 6.25 -5.15
CA GLY A 7 -0.18 6.09 -6.59
C GLY A 7 -1.26 7.07 -7.08
N PRO A 8 -1.71 6.91 -8.34
CA PRO A 8 -1.12 6.00 -9.33
C PRO A 8 0.25 6.52 -9.81
N ASP A 9 1.17 5.59 -10.04
CA ASP A 9 2.43 5.83 -10.75
C ASP A 9 2.18 6.08 -12.25
N PRO A 10 3.18 6.53 -13.03
CA PRO A 10 3.00 6.81 -14.47
C PRO A 10 2.45 5.64 -15.29
N ASP A 11 2.62 4.40 -14.81
CA ASP A 11 2.08 3.18 -15.42
C ASP A 11 0.63 2.87 -14.99
N GLY A 12 0.09 3.61 -14.01
CA GLY A 12 -1.27 3.44 -13.48
C GLY A 12 -1.36 2.55 -12.24
N ASP A 13 -0.22 2.09 -11.71
CA ASP A 13 -0.16 1.18 -10.57
C ASP A 13 -0.16 1.92 -9.22
N TYR A 14 -0.71 1.25 -8.21
CA TYR A 14 -0.77 1.66 -6.81
C TYR A 14 0.11 0.75 -5.96
N PHE A 15 0.71 1.30 -4.92
CA PHE A 15 1.64 0.61 -4.05
C PHE A 15 1.24 0.84 -2.60
N ILE A 16 1.46 -0.17 -1.76
CA ILE A 16 1.28 -0.01 -0.32
C ILE A 16 2.63 0.39 0.29
N VAL A 17 2.57 1.42 1.12
CA VAL A 17 3.69 1.93 1.91
C VAL A 17 3.39 1.69 3.38
N GLU A 18 4.27 0.94 4.01
CA GLU A 18 4.27 0.67 5.42
C GLU A 18 5.08 1.76 6.15
N VAL A 19 4.50 2.35 7.18
CA VAL A 19 5.13 3.39 8.00
C VAL A 19 5.38 2.85 9.40
N ILE A 20 6.66 2.70 9.75
CA ILE A 20 7.14 2.26 11.07
C ILE A 20 8.06 3.34 11.63
N ASP A 21 7.72 3.89 12.79
CA ASP A 21 8.54 4.89 13.50
C ASP A 21 8.93 6.13 12.66
N GLY A 22 8.12 6.46 11.65
CA GLY A 22 8.38 7.57 10.72
C GLY A 22 9.23 7.18 9.50
N GLU A 23 9.69 5.94 9.41
CA GLU A 23 10.30 5.38 8.21
C GLU A 23 9.23 4.78 7.29
N GLU A 24 9.28 5.16 6.01
CA GLU A 24 8.40 4.65 4.96
C GLU A 24 9.10 3.49 4.23
N ARG A 25 8.43 2.34 4.15
CA ARG A 25 8.89 1.14 3.46
C ARG A 25 7.88 0.73 2.40
N PHE A 26 8.33 0.60 1.17
CA PHE A 26 7.49 0.12 0.07
C PHE A 26 7.35 -1.40 0.16
N LEU A 27 6.13 -1.88 -0.02
CA LEU A 27 5.87 -3.30 -0.26
C LEU A 27 6.10 -3.60 -1.74
N ASP A 28 6.59 -4.80 -2.04
CA ASP A 28 6.91 -5.26 -3.42
C ASP A 28 5.65 -5.53 -4.27
N GLU A 29 4.46 -5.29 -3.71
CA GLU A 29 3.17 -5.58 -4.33
C GLU A 29 2.60 -4.32 -5.01
N ALA A 30 2.38 -4.42 -6.32
CA ALA A 30 1.77 -3.40 -7.15
C ALA A 30 0.32 -3.79 -7.47
N PHE A 31 -0.58 -2.82 -7.39
CA PHE A 31 -2.02 -2.99 -7.55
C PHE A 31 -2.52 -2.14 -8.72
N SER A 32 -3.40 -2.68 -9.55
CA SER A 32 -3.97 -1.90 -10.67
C SER A 32 -5.08 -0.93 -10.26
N SER A 33 -5.51 -0.94 -8.99
CA SER A 33 -6.60 -0.10 -8.46
C SER A 33 -6.35 0.28 -6.99
N GLU A 34 -6.71 1.52 -6.63
CA GLU A 34 -6.65 2.00 -5.23
C GLU A 34 -7.49 1.12 -4.28
N GLU A 35 -8.69 0.72 -4.71
CA GLU A 35 -9.58 -0.14 -3.92
C GLU A 35 -8.95 -1.50 -3.59
N ASP A 36 -8.16 -2.07 -4.51
CA ASP A 36 -7.52 -3.37 -4.30
C ASP A 36 -6.35 -3.25 -3.31
N ALA A 37 -5.57 -2.17 -3.42
CA ALA A 37 -4.52 -1.84 -2.47
C ALA A 37 -5.08 -1.57 -1.05
N LEU A 38 -6.20 -0.86 -0.95
CA LEU A 38 -6.90 -0.63 0.33
C LEU A 38 -7.42 -1.95 0.93
N ALA A 39 -8.06 -2.79 0.13
CA ALA A 39 -8.55 -4.09 0.58
C ALA A 39 -7.41 -5.02 1.04
N ALA A 40 -6.23 -4.93 0.41
CA ALA A 40 -5.04 -5.66 0.86
C ALA A 40 -4.54 -5.17 2.22
N ILE A 41 -4.52 -3.85 2.46
CA ILE A 41 -4.22 -3.28 3.79
C ILE A 41 -5.21 -3.80 4.84
N GLU A 42 -6.52 -3.78 4.54
CA GLU A 42 -7.54 -4.28 5.47
C GLU A 42 -7.34 -5.76 5.82
N ARG A 43 -6.88 -6.59 4.88
CA ARG A 43 -6.55 -7.99 5.15
C ARG A 43 -5.30 -8.16 6.02
N MET A 44 -4.33 -7.26 5.90
CA MET A 44 -3.10 -7.27 6.71
C MET A 44 -3.34 -6.85 8.16
N ASP A 45 -4.28 -5.93 8.41
CA ASP A 45 -4.60 -5.43 9.76
C ASP A 45 -5.36 -6.46 10.62
N VAL A 46 -6.01 -7.44 10.00
CA VAL A 46 -6.84 -8.46 10.68
C VAL A 46 -6.04 -9.71 11.11
N ALA A 47 -4.78 -9.86 10.69
CA ALA A 47 -3.92 -11.02 10.98
C ALA A 47 -3.03 -10.81 12.22
#